data_AF-A0A7G9QAU8-F1
#
_entry.id   AF-A0A7G9QAU8-F1
#
_cell.length_a   1.000
_cell.length_b   1.000
_cell.length_c   1.000
_cell.angle_alpha   90.00
_cell.angle_beta   90.00
_cell.angle_gamma   90.00
#
_symmetry.space_group_name_H-M   'P 1'
#
loop_
_entity.id
_entity.type
_entity.pdbx_description
1 polymer ?
#
loop_
_entity_poly.entity_id
_entity_poly.type
_entity_poly.pdbx_seq_one_letter_code
_entity_poly.pdbx_strand_id
1 'polypeptide(L)'
;MEFLKKIFSKKTKENDIPLPERYPENSMGDFYVENQVCIACGAPEAEAPDLMEHSKIEYGHCYFKKQPTTTDELDRAINAMQVSCISGIRYGGKDKAILKRLYDLDLQTECDYKLEDLE
;
A
#
# COMPACT_ATOMS: atom_id res chain seq x y z
N MET A 1 -48.63 7.61 5.66
CA MET A 1 -47.69 6.59 5.14
C MET A 1 -46.52 7.26 4.39
N GLU A 2 -45.82 8.19 5.04
CA GLU A 2 -44.70 8.95 4.47
C GLU A 2 -43.48 9.02 5.42
N PHE A 3 -43.62 8.50 6.65
CA PHE A 3 -42.57 8.58 7.68
C PHE A 3 -41.63 7.36 7.71
N LEU A 4 -41.95 6.28 7.01
CA LEU A 4 -41.18 5.02 7.04
C LEU A 4 -40.25 4.82 5.83
N LYS A 5 -40.32 5.65 4.78
CA LYS A 5 -39.43 5.55 3.61
C LYS A 5 -38.08 6.26 3.78
N LYS A 6 -37.87 7.00 4.87
CA LYS A 6 -36.61 7.72 5.13
C LYS A 6 -35.53 6.90 5.84
N ILE A 7 -35.84 5.66 6.24
CA ILE A 7 -34.93 4.82 7.05
C ILE A 7 -34.04 3.90 6.19
N PHE A 8 -34.31 3.75 4.88
CA PHE A 8 -33.50 2.89 3.99
C PHE A 8 -32.90 3.61 2.78
N SER A 9 -32.65 4.93 2.89
CA SER A 9 -31.87 5.68 1.89
C SER A 9 -30.63 6.30 2.52
N LYS A 10 -29.75 5.45 3.03
CA LYS A 10 -28.32 5.74 3.04
C LYS A 10 -27.67 4.60 2.29
N LYS A 11 -27.49 4.79 0.98
CA LYS A 11 -26.31 4.23 0.32
C LYS A 11 -25.13 4.69 1.17
N THR A 12 -24.60 3.81 2.01
CA THR A 12 -23.27 4.01 2.59
C THR A 12 -22.36 4.20 1.39
N LYS A 13 -21.82 5.41 1.21
CA LYS A 13 -20.76 5.60 0.23
C LYS A 13 -19.64 4.65 0.66
N GLU A 14 -19.25 3.71 -0.19
CA GLU A 14 -18.03 2.91 -0.04
C GLU A 14 -16.75 3.78 -0.01
N ASN A 15 -16.89 5.11 -0.08
CA ASN A 15 -15.82 6.06 -0.33
C ASN A 15 -15.28 6.78 0.93
N ASP A 16 -15.71 6.40 2.14
CA ASP A 16 -15.23 7.03 3.40
C ASP A 16 -14.35 6.06 4.23
N ILE A 17 -13.70 5.07 3.61
CA ILE A 17 -12.67 4.28 4.30
C ILE A 17 -11.40 5.16 4.37
N PRO A 18 -10.89 5.47 5.57
CA PRO A 18 -9.67 6.25 5.69
C PRO A 18 -8.50 5.49 5.03
N LEU A 19 -7.62 6.25 4.37
CA LEU A 19 -6.38 5.67 3.84
C LEU A 19 -5.55 5.07 4.98
N PRO A 20 -4.87 3.93 4.73
CA PRO A 20 -4.01 3.33 5.73
C PRO A 20 -2.94 4.29 6.24
N GLU A 21 -2.66 4.20 7.54
CA GLU A 21 -1.65 5.04 8.16
C GLU A 21 -0.26 4.57 7.71
N ARG A 22 0.60 5.50 7.35
CA ARG A 22 1.97 5.19 6.90
C ARG A 22 2.89 5.05 8.10
N TYR A 23 3.75 4.04 8.10
CA TYR A 23 4.79 3.95 9.13
C TYR A 23 5.73 5.18 9.09
N PRO A 24 6.07 5.82 10.23
CA PRO A 24 6.73 7.13 10.24
C PRO A 24 8.11 7.20 9.57
N GLU A 25 8.88 6.10 9.55
CA GLU A 25 10.21 6.09 8.94
C GLU A 25 10.19 5.87 7.42
N ASN A 26 9.01 5.60 6.82
CA ASN A 26 8.93 5.55 5.37
C ASN A 26 9.41 6.87 4.77
N SER A 27 10.30 6.74 3.78
CA SER A 27 10.61 7.81 2.85
C SER A 27 9.33 8.36 2.21
N MET A 28 9.31 9.68 2.00
CA MET A 28 8.20 10.34 1.35
C MET A 28 8.06 9.84 -0.09
N GLY A 29 6.86 9.41 -0.48
CA GLY A 29 6.56 8.98 -1.85
C GLY A 29 5.39 8.01 -1.92
N ASP A 30 5.30 7.26 -3.01
CA ASP A 30 4.12 6.46 -3.32
C ASP A 30 4.17 5.07 -2.69
N PHE A 31 5.35 4.46 -2.56
CA PHE A 31 5.51 3.17 -1.91
C PHE A 31 5.73 3.35 -0.42
N TYR A 32 5.00 2.60 0.40
CA TYR A 32 5.11 2.68 1.86
C TYR A 32 4.74 1.36 2.54
N VAL A 33 5.21 1.19 3.77
CA VAL A 33 4.72 0.15 4.68
C VAL A 33 3.64 0.76 5.58
N GLU A 34 2.49 0.12 5.65
CA GLU A 34 1.42 0.51 6.57
C GLU A 34 1.90 0.40 8.03
N ASN A 35 1.43 1.32 8.88
CA ASN A 35 1.81 1.39 10.28
C ASN A 35 1.19 0.23 11.08
N GLN A 36 1.93 -0.31 12.05
CA GLN A 36 1.44 -1.31 13.02
C GLN A 36 0.96 -2.65 12.44
N VAL A 37 1.22 -2.95 11.16
CA VAL A 37 0.88 -4.25 10.56
C VAL A 37 2.08 -5.18 10.41
N CYS A 38 3.31 -4.64 10.38
CA CYS A 38 4.50 -5.43 10.13
C CYS A 38 4.73 -6.51 11.20
N ILE A 39 5.04 -7.73 10.76
CA ILE A 39 5.36 -8.87 11.64
C ILE A 39 6.87 -9.22 11.65
N ALA A 40 7.73 -8.33 11.15
CA ALA A 40 9.18 -8.50 11.08
C ALA A 40 9.65 -9.80 10.38
N CYS A 41 9.00 -10.18 9.27
CA CYS A 41 9.32 -11.43 8.55
C CYS A 41 10.63 -11.39 7.75
N GLY A 42 11.16 -10.19 7.44
CA GLY A 42 12.38 -9.99 6.66
C GLY A 42 12.26 -10.19 5.14
N ALA A 43 11.16 -10.78 4.64
CA ALA A 43 11.01 -11.08 3.21
C ALA A 43 11.07 -9.84 2.30
N PRO A 44 10.39 -8.71 2.61
CA PRO A 44 10.47 -7.52 1.77
C PRO A 44 11.86 -6.89 1.67
N GLU A 45 12.62 -6.87 2.77
CA GLU A 45 13.98 -6.35 2.79
C GLU A 45 14.95 -7.27 2.07
N ALA A 46 14.77 -8.59 2.15
CA ALA A 46 15.56 -9.54 1.37
C ALA A 46 15.36 -9.37 -0.15
N GLU A 47 14.15 -9.02 -0.59
CA GLU A 47 13.82 -8.79 -2.00
C GLU A 47 14.31 -7.43 -2.51
N ALA A 48 14.20 -6.38 -1.68
CA ALA A 48 14.54 -5.00 -2.05
C ALA A 48 15.48 -4.32 -1.02
N PRO A 49 16.69 -4.85 -0.78
CA PRO A 49 17.58 -4.40 0.31
C PRO A 49 18.10 -2.96 0.11
N ASP A 50 18.08 -2.46 -1.13
CA ASP A 50 18.43 -1.08 -1.43
C ASP A 50 17.29 -0.11 -1.14
N LEU A 51 16.02 -0.56 -1.19
CA LEU A 51 14.84 0.27 -1.00
C LEU A 51 14.27 0.19 0.42
N MET A 52 14.40 -0.97 1.07
CA MET A 52 13.79 -1.25 2.37
C MET A 52 14.82 -1.49 3.46
N GLU A 53 14.42 -1.25 4.71
CA GLU A 53 15.22 -1.49 5.90
C GLU A 53 14.32 -1.81 7.09
N HIS A 54 14.90 -2.30 8.18
CA HIS A 54 14.20 -2.55 9.44
C HIS A 54 14.48 -1.43 10.44
N SER A 55 13.44 -0.92 11.06
CA SER A 55 13.51 0.11 12.09
C SER A 55 14.36 -0.34 13.28
N LYS A 56 15.16 0.60 13.76
CA LYS A 56 15.89 0.48 15.04
C LYS A 56 15.10 1.07 16.21
N ILE A 57 14.03 1.82 15.93
CA ILE A 57 13.17 2.49 16.91
C ILE A 57 12.05 1.53 17.33
N GLU A 58 11.31 1.01 16.36
CA GLU A 58 10.33 -0.06 16.55
C GLU A 58 10.95 -1.36 16.04
N TYR A 59 11.40 -2.20 16.97
CA TYR A 59 12.26 -3.33 16.67
C TYR A 59 11.69 -4.22 15.55
N GLY A 60 12.33 -4.17 14.38
CA GLY A 60 12.03 -5.06 13.26
C GLY A 60 10.87 -4.61 12.36
N HIS A 61 10.25 -3.44 12.58
CA HIS A 61 9.26 -2.93 11.63
C HIS A 61 9.97 -2.54 10.31
N CYS A 62 9.57 -3.13 9.18
CA CYS A 62 10.17 -2.75 7.90
C CYS A 62 9.61 -1.40 7.39
N TYR A 63 10.40 -0.68 6.60
CA TYR A 63 9.99 0.59 5.99
C TYR A 63 10.75 0.82 4.69
N PHE A 64 10.24 1.68 3.80
CA PHE A 64 11.00 2.16 2.65
C PHE A 64 11.99 3.24 3.08
N LYS A 65 13.29 2.98 3.04
CA LYS A 65 14.33 4.01 3.28
C LYS A 65 14.54 4.94 2.08
N LYS A 66 14.15 4.53 0.87
CA LYS A 66 14.06 5.38 -0.32
C LYS A 66 12.97 4.87 -1.27
N GLN A 67 12.49 5.75 -2.15
CA GLN A 67 11.55 5.39 -3.22
C GLN A 67 12.28 4.83 -4.44
N PRO A 68 11.64 3.94 -5.21
CA PRO A 68 12.18 3.50 -6.49
C PRO A 68 12.22 4.67 -7.49
N THR A 69 13.33 4.80 -8.22
CA THR A 69 13.58 5.87 -9.22
C THR A 69 13.97 5.33 -10.59
N THR A 70 14.24 4.02 -10.68
CA THR A 70 14.57 3.29 -11.91
C THR A 70 13.60 2.13 -12.12
N THR A 71 13.54 1.59 -13.33
CA THR A 71 12.69 0.42 -13.63
C THR A 71 13.06 -0.79 -12.79
N ASP A 72 14.36 -1.06 -12.60
CA ASP A 72 14.83 -2.19 -11.78
C ASP A 72 14.47 -2.03 -10.30
N GLU A 73 14.52 -0.80 -9.77
CA GLU A 73 14.05 -0.51 -8.42
C GLU A 73 12.54 -0.66 -8.31
N LEU A 74 11.79 -0.19 -9.31
CA LEU A 74 10.33 -0.37 -9.34
C LEU A 74 9.95 -1.86 -9.34
N ASP A 75 10.68 -2.68 -10.09
CA ASP A 75 10.50 -4.14 -10.10
C ASP A 75 10.70 -4.73 -8.71
N ARG A 76 11.79 -4.36 -8.01
CA ARG A 76 12.04 -4.83 -6.64
C ARG A 76 11.00 -4.33 -5.64
N ALA A 77 10.52 -3.09 -5.77
CA ALA A 77 9.46 -2.57 -4.91
C ALA A 77 8.16 -3.38 -5.06
N ILE A 78 7.80 -3.74 -6.29
CA ILE A 78 6.61 -4.56 -6.58
C ILE A 78 6.82 -6.00 -6.10
N ASN A 79 8.00 -6.59 -6.31
CA ASN A 79 8.31 -7.92 -5.79
C ASN A 79 8.22 -7.94 -4.25
N ALA A 80 8.72 -6.90 -3.58
CA ALA A 80 8.62 -6.75 -2.12
C ALA A 80 7.15 -6.78 -1.65
N MET A 81 6.23 -6.16 -2.41
CA MET A 81 4.78 -6.27 -2.14
C MET A 81 4.29 -7.72 -2.26
N GLN A 82 4.68 -8.44 -3.32
CA GLN A 82 4.26 -9.83 -3.55
C GLN A 82 4.73 -10.81 -2.45
N VAL A 83 5.91 -10.58 -1.87
CA VAL A 83 6.49 -11.45 -0.82
C VAL A 83 6.10 -11.02 0.59
N SER A 84 5.33 -9.92 0.74
CA SER A 84 4.89 -9.43 2.04
C SER A 84 3.93 -10.43 2.70
N CYS A 85 4.36 -11.03 3.82
CA CYS A 85 3.63 -12.13 4.45
C CYS A 85 2.20 -11.78 4.92
N ILE A 86 1.88 -10.49 5.06
CA ILE A 86 0.60 -9.99 5.58
C ILE A 86 0.06 -8.81 4.76
N SER A 87 0.51 -8.64 3.51
CA SER A 87 0.09 -7.53 2.62
C SER A 87 0.30 -6.12 3.21
N GLY A 88 1.31 -5.94 4.07
CA GLY A 88 1.57 -4.67 4.77
C GLY A 88 2.28 -3.60 3.93
N ILE A 89 2.60 -3.88 2.67
CA ILE A 89 3.27 -2.94 1.76
C ILE A 89 2.26 -2.45 0.76
N ARG A 90 2.21 -1.13 0.59
CA ARG A 90 1.16 -0.45 -0.14
C ARG A 90 1.71 0.49 -1.18
N TYR A 91 0.90 0.72 -2.20
CA TYR A 91 1.11 1.75 -3.22
C TYR A 91 0.03 2.82 -3.10
N GLY A 92 0.46 4.00 -2.63
CA GLY A 92 -0.35 5.20 -2.48
C GLY A 92 -0.27 6.18 -3.64
N GLY A 93 0.34 5.79 -4.76
CA GLY A 93 0.48 6.63 -5.94
C GLY A 93 -0.70 6.51 -6.92
N LYS A 94 -0.74 7.40 -7.90
CA LYS A 94 -1.78 7.46 -8.94
C LYS A 94 -1.27 7.19 -10.35
N ASP A 95 -0.02 6.73 -10.49
CA ASP A 95 0.48 6.32 -11.80
C ASP A 95 -0.31 5.12 -12.33
N LYS A 96 -1.01 5.32 -13.46
CA LYS A 96 -1.88 4.30 -14.07
C LYS A 96 -1.10 3.09 -14.55
N ALA A 97 0.14 3.25 -15.00
CA ALA A 97 0.97 2.14 -15.46
C ALA A 97 1.38 1.24 -14.29
N ILE A 98 1.74 1.84 -13.16
CA ILE A 98 2.04 1.10 -11.92
C ILE A 98 0.79 0.39 -11.40
N LEU A 99 -0.35 1.09 -11.30
CA LEU A 99 -1.60 0.47 -10.86
C LEU A 99 -2.02 -0.69 -11.73
N LYS A 100 -1.96 -0.53 -13.06
CA LYS A 100 -2.27 -1.63 -13.99
C LYS A 100 -1.36 -2.83 -13.72
N ARG A 101 -0.06 -2.60 -13.53
CA ARG A 101 0.88 -3.69 -13.23
C ARG A 101 0.56 -4.40 -11.90
N LEU A 102 0.19 -3.65 -10.87
CA LEU A 102 -0.22 -4.22 -9.58
C LEU A 102 -1.51 -5.04 -9.73
N TYR A 103 -2.48 -4.57 -10.50
CA TYR A 103 -3.71 -5.30 -10.81
C TYR A 103 -3.44 -6.59 -11.60
N ASP A 104 -2.54 -6.53 -12.60
CA ASP A 104 -2.15 -7.71 -13.39
C ASP A 104 -1.45 -8.80 -12.51
N LEU A 105 -0.99 -8.43 -11.31
CA LEU A 105 -0.34 -9.30 -10.31
C LEU A 105 -1.25 -9.65 -9.12
N ASP A 106 -2.55 -9.36 -9.21
CA ASP A 106 -3.54 -9.54 -8.13
C ASP A 106 -3.24 -8.76 -6.82
N LEU A 107 -2.54 -7.61 -6.92
CA LEU A 107 -2.17 -6.72 -5.80
C LEU A 107 -3.09 -5.48 -5.68
N GLN A 108 -4.30 -5.53 -6.23
CA GLN A 108 -5.23 -4.39 -6.18
C GLN A 108 -5.65 -4.00 -4.76
N THR A 109 -5.60 -4.92 -3.79
CA THR A 109 -5.95 -4.66 -2.38
C THR A 109 -4.90 -3.83 -1.62
N GLU A 110 -3.68 -3.82 -2.13
CA GLU A 110 -2.52 -3.11 -1.63
C GLU A 110 -2.41 -1.70 -2.25
N CYS A 111 -3.34 -1.33 -3.15
CA CYS A 111 -3.43 -0.02 -3.77
C CYS A 111 -4.39 0.89 -2.98
N ASP A 112 -4.01 2.15 -2.77
CA ASP A 112 -4.89 3.14 -2.12
C ASP A 112 -5.90 3.78 -3.11
N TYR A 113 -5.62 3.68 -4.40
CA TYR A 113 -6.46 4.19 -5.47
C TYR A 113 -6.82 3.07 -6.43
N LYS A 114 -8.06 3.08 -6.91
CA LYS A 114 -8.50 2.15 -7.94
C LYS A 114 -8.06 2.64 -9.30
N LEU A 115 -7.69 1.70 -10.18
CA LEU A 115 -7.34 2.01 -11.57
C LEU A 115 -8.51 2.68 -12.30
N GLU A 116 -9.74 2.28 -11.99
CA GLU A 116 -10.97 2.78 -12.61
C GLU A 116 -11.31 4.23 -12.18
N ASP A 117 -10.79 4.67 -11.03
CA ASP A 117 -11.07 6.01 -10.49
C ASP A 117 -10.17 7.09 -11.11
N LEU A 118 -9.23 6.70 -11.97
CA LEU A 118 -8.29 7.60 -12.62
C LEU A 118 -8.70 7.78 -14.08
N GLU A 119 -9.57 8.77 -14.33
CA GLU A 119 -9.94 9.24 -15.67
C GLU A 119 -8.76 9.92 -16.39
#